data_AF-A0A9D8PGY9-F1
#
_entry.id   AF-A0A9D8PGY9-F1
#
_cell.length_a   1.000
_cell.length_b   1.000
_cell.length_c   1.000
_cell.angle_alpha   90.00
_cell.angle_beta   90.00
_cell.angle_gamma   90.00
#
_symmetry.space_group_name_H-M   'P 1'
#
loop_
_entity.id
_entity.type
_entity.pdbx_description
1 polymer ?
#
loop_
_entity_poly.entity_id
_entity_poly.type
_entity_poly.pdbx_seq_one_letter_code
_entity_poly.pdbx_strand_id
1 'polypeptide(L)' 'MEGDSEFELDWKVKAILIGGAVGALVGIGAAYLYIRNIEEAGEPLQLATKDALQIGVSLASLVKQVASMGHK' A
#
# COMPACT_ATOMS: atom_id res chain seq x y z
N MET A 1 13.36 -8.48 -38.33
CA MET A 1 14.17 -8.23 -37.12
C MET A 1 13.19 -8.38 -35.97
N GLU A 2 12.86 -9.63 -35.67
CA GLU A 2 12.04 -10.04 -34.55
C GLU A 2 12.74 -9.67 -33.26
N GLY A 3 12.20 -8.66 -32.59
CA GLY A 3 12.74 -8.08 -31.36
C GLY A 3 11.71 -7.93 -30.25
N ASP A 4 10.57 -8.61 -30.35
CA ASP A 4 9.56 -8.62 -29.29
C ASP A 4 9.57 -9.97 -28.60
N SER A 5 10.59 -10.17 -27.75
CA SER A 5 10.50 -11.14 -26.67
C SER A 5 9.51 -10.60 -25.65
N GLU A 6 8.22 -10.72 -25.96
CA GLU A 6 7.14 -10.40 -25.03
C GLU A 6 7.23 -11.40 -23.88
N PHE A 7 7.86 -11.00 -22.78
CA PHE A 7 7.70 -11.70 -21.50
C PHE A 7 6.23 -11.53 -21.09
N GLU A 8 5.36 -12.37 -21.65
CA GLU A 8 3.95 -12.39 -21.33
C GLU A 8 3.82 -12.95 -19.91
N LEU A 9 3.88 -12.06 -18.92
CA LEU A 9 3.74 -12.42 -17.52
C LEU A 9 2.34 -12.99 -17.28
N ASP A 10 2.26 -14.13 -16.58
CA ASP A 10 1.00 -14.67 -16.07
C ASP A 10 0.21 -13.52 -15.40
N TRP A 11 -1.07 -13.40 -15.74
CA TRP A 11 -1.94 -12.34 -15.22
C TRP A 11 -1.94 -12.28 -13.69
N LYS A 12 -1.71 -13.41 -13.01
CA LYS A 12 -1.53 -13.49 -11.55
C LYS A 12 -0.27 -12.75 -11.11
N VAL A 13 0.85 -12.99 -11.79
CA VAL A 13 2.14 -12.33 -11.53
C VAL A 13 2.01 -10.84 -11.83
N LYS A 14 1.39 -10.48 -12.96
CA LYS A 14 1.13 -9.07 -13.32
C LYS A 14 0.27 -8.37 -12.27
N ALA A 15 -0.80 -9.01 -11.78
CA ALA A 15 -1.65 -8.46 -10.73
C ALA A 15 -0.89 -8.27 -9.40
N ILE A 16 -0.07 -9.24 -8.99
CA ILE A 16 0.77 -9.15 -7.79
C ILE A 16 1.78 -8.00 -7.92
N LEU A 17 2.45 -7.87 -9.06
CA LEU A 17 3.45 -6.82 -9.29
C LEU A 17 2.81 -5.44 -9.28
N ILE A 18 1.68 -5.26 -9.97
CA ILE A 18 0.96 -3.97 -9.97
C ILE A 18 0.45 -3.63 -8.57
N GLY A 19 -0.23 -4.57 -7.91
CA GLY A 19 -0.76 -4.37 -6.56
C GLY A 19 0.35 -4.07 -5.55
N GLY A 20 1.46 -4.82 -5.61
CA GLY A 20 2.63 -4.62 -4.76
C GLY A 20 3.30 -3.27 -5.00
N ALA A 21 3.49 -2.86 -6.26
CA ALA A 21 4.08 -1.58 -6.61
C ALA A 21 3.20 -0.41 -6.13
N VAL A 22 1.88 -0.47 -6.37
CA VAL A 22 0.93 0.55 -5.90
C VAL A 22 0.92 0.61 -4.37
N GLY A 23 0.85 -0.53 -3.69
CA GLY A 23 0.88 -0.59 -2.22
C GLY A 23 2.16 -0.02 -1.63
N ALA A 24 3.32 -0.32 -2.25
CA ALA A 24 4.60 0.23 -1.83
C ALA A 24 4.66 1.76 -2.01
N LEU A 25 4.20 2.29 -3.15
CA LEU A 25 4.14 3.73 -3.39
C LEU A 25 3.25 4.45 -2.38
N VAL A 26 2.07 3.89 -2.08
CA VAL A 26 1.17 4.43 -1.05
C VAL A 26 1.83 4.40 0.33
N GLY A 27 2.48 3.30 0.70
CA GLY A 27 3.19 3.17 1.97
C GLY A 27 4.33 4.20 2.11
N ILE A 28 5.14 4.36 1.08
CA ILE A 28 6.22 5.37 1.04
C ILE A 28 5.64 6.79 1.13
N GLY A 29 4.58 7.08 0.38
CA GLY A 29 3.91 8.38 0.41
C GLY A 29 3.33 8.71 1.79
N ALA A 30 2.69 7.74 2.44
CA ALA A 30 2.18 7.91 3.80
C ALA A 30 3.30 8.18 4.81
N ALA A 31 4.44 7.47 4.72
CA ALA A 31 5.60 7.72 5.56
C ALA A 31 6.22 9.11 5.31
N TYR A 32 6.29 9.54 4.04
CA TYR A 32 6.77 10.87 3.69
C TYR A 32 5.89 11.98 4.27
N LEU A 33 4.56 11.86 4.14
CA LEU A 33 3.62 12.81 4.73
C LEU A 33 3.73 12.84 6.26
N TYR A 34 3.90 11.67 6.89
CA TYR A 34 4.10 11.56 8.33
C TYR A 34 5.33 12.33 8.81
N ILE A 35 6.48 12.14 8.15
CA ILE A 35 7.74 12.84 8.48
C ILE A 35 7.55 14.34 8.29
N ARG A 36 7.03 14.75 7.13
CA ARG A 36 6.82 16.16 6.82
C ARG A 36 5.90 16.86 7.84
N ASN A 37 4.86 16.17 8.31
CA ASN A 37 3.94 16.73 9.30
C ASN A 37 4.61 16.91 10.67
N ILE A 38 5.55 16.04 11.04
CA ILE A 38 6.39 16.21 12.25
C ILE A 38 7.30 17.42 12.10
N GLU A 39 7.97 17.53 10.95
CA GLU A 39 8.88 18.65 10.67
C GLU A 39 8.14 20.00 10.67
N GLU A 40 6.95 20.06 10.07
CA GLU A 40 6.11 21.28 10.04
C GLU A 40 5.54 21.63 11.42
N ALA A 41 5.17 20.63 12.24
CA ALA A 41 4.62 20.86 13.58
C ALA A 41 5.68 21.28 14.61
N GLY A 42 6.96 20.99 14.38
CA GLY A 42 8.07 21.31 15.30
C GLY A 42 8.05 20.52 16.61
N GLU A 43 7.10 19.59 16.78
CA GLU A 43 7.00 18.69 17.92
C GLU A 43 6.91 17.23 17.47
N PRO A 44 7.48 16.28 18.24
CA PRO A 44 7.37 14.87 17.91
C PRO A 44 5.90 14.45 17.90
N LEU A 45 5.44 13.87 16.79
CA LEU A 45 4.07 13.35 16.72
C LEU A 45 3.91 12.26 17.77
N GLN A 46 3.01 12.50 18.74
CA GLN A 46 2.64 11.49 19.72
C GLN A 46 1.68 10.52 19.05
N LEU A 47 2.23 9.51 18.37
CA LEU A 47 1.45 8.45 17.78
C LEU A 47 0.88 7.58 18.91
N ALA A 48 -0.39 7.80 19.25
CA ALA A 48 -1.03 7.02 20.31
C ALA A 48 -1.22 5.57 19.85
N THR A 49 -1.11 4.61 20.78
CA THR A 49 -1.36 3.19 20.50
C THR A 49 -2.73 2.96 19.84
N LYS A 50 -3.74 3.76 20.21
CA LYS A 50 -5.08 3.73 19.62
C LYS A 50 -5.06 4.06 18.13
N ASP A 51 -4.27 5.06 17.73
CA ASP A 51 -4.19 5.51 16.32
C ASP A 51 -3.47 4.47 15.48
N ALA A 52 -2.37 3.90 16.00
CA ALA A 52 -1.67 2.79 15.36
C ALA A 52 -2.59 1.57 15.16
N LEU A 53 -3.36 1.20 16.19
CA LEU A 53 -4.32 0.11 16.11
C LEU A 53 -5.43 0.40 15.09
N GLN A 54 -5.97 1.62 15.08
CA GLN A 54 -7.01 2.02 14.14
C GLN A 54 -6.52 1.95 12.69
N ILE A 55 -5.30 2.39 12.41
CA ILE A 55 -4.67 2.27 11.10
C ILE A 55 -4.54 0.79 10.71
N GLY A 56 -4.04 -0.06 11.61
CA GLY A 56 -3.89 -1.49 11.37
C GLY A 56 -5.21 -2.19 11.06
N VAL A 57 -6.26 -1.90 11.85
CA VAL A 57 -7.62 -2.46 11.63
C VAL A 57 -8.20 -1.97 10.29
N SER A 58 -7.97 -0.70 9.95
CA SER A 58 -8.45 -0.13 8.67
C SER A 58 -7.80 -0.83 7.47
N LEU A 59 -6.49 -1.06 7.54
CA LEU A 59 -5.75 -1.81 6.51
C LEU A 59 -6.22 -3.26 6.41
N ALA A 60 -6.41 -3.94 7.54
CA ALA A 60 -6.94 -5.30 7.57
C ALA A 60 -8.36 -5.39 6.97
N SER A 61 -9.21 -4.40 7.25
CA SER A 61 -10.55 -4.29 6.68
C SER A 61 -10.50 -4.12 5.15
N LEU A 62 -9.59 -3.30 4.63
CA LEU A 62 -9.38 -3.15 3.19
C LEU A 62 -8.98 -4.48 2.54
N VAL A 63 -8.00 -5.19 3.10
CA VAL A 63 -7.57 -6.51 2.60
C VAL A 63 -8.73 -7.49 2.61
N LYS A 64 -9.52 -7.53 3.70
CA LYS A 64 -10.72 -8.36 3.80
C LYS A 64 -11.74 -8.04 2.71
N GLN A 65 -12.01 -6.76 2.44
CA GLN A 65 -12.96 -6.35 1.40
C GLN A 65 -12.52 -6.85 0.03
N VAL A 66 -11.24 -6.68 -0.33
CA VAL A 66 -10.68 -7.18 -1.60
C VAL A 66 -10.78 -8.71 -1.68
N ALA A 67 -10.44 -9.44 -0.61
CA ALA A 67 -10.57 -10.90 -0.57
C ALA A 67 -12.03 -11.38 -0.70
N SER A 68 -12.99 -10.62 -0.16
CA SER A 68 -14.42 -10.94 -0.24
C SER A 68 -15.03 -10.67 -1.63
N MET A 69 -14.46 -9.78 -2.44
CA MET A 69 -14.95 -9.49 -3.79
C MET A 69 -14.87 -10.70 -4.74
N GLY A 70 -13.99 -11.67 -4.45
CA GLY A 70 -13.89 -12.92 -5.22
C GLY A 70 -14.95 -13.98 -4.88
N HIS A 71 -15.82 -13.74 -3.88
CA HIS A 71 -16.84 -14.69 -3.42
C HIS A 71 -18.25 -14.38 -3.95
N LYS A 72 -18.39 -13.91 -5.19
CA LYS A 72 -19.70 -13.82 -5.87
C LYS A 72 -19.97 -15.04 -6.73
#